data_AF-D2B3K4-F1
#
_entry.id   AF-D2B3K4-F1
#
_cell.length_a   1.000
_cell.length_b   1.000
_cell.length_c   1.000
_cell.angle_alpha   90.00
_cell.angle_beta   90.00
_cell.angle_gamma   90.00
#
_symmetry.space_group_name_H-M   'P 1'
#
loop_
_entity.id
_entity.type
_entity.pdbx_description
1 polymer ?
#
loop_
_entity_poly.entity_id
_entity_poly.type
_entity_poly.pdbx_seq_one_letter_code
_entity_poly.pdbx_strand_id
1 'polypeptide(L)'
;MPVVAFPSGASGSAVPSGHPTEVQTVAGAVERFLDSLDAATTRAGYTRTLARLTATVGPHHPVANLDCDHYALVMAAWDSAAAATWNRHLSALISSTTWAQRQDLLATNPARRLLRRKINHRGDRAIPATRLEKSCPRLRPARARGRRHLPATGRGRLSYPRAEYLFKTASAELDPHGDGWTLHQLRHSALPHLAAAGRTAPELQAKSRHQHLASLGRYVRLGEETSARITAEHDPAARRRTRNP
;
A
#
# COMPACT_ATOMS: atom_id res chain seq x y z
N MET A 1 -11.79 50.41 -11.20
CA MET A 1 -11.50 49.07 -11.76
C MET A 1 -12.65 48.74 -12.72
N PRO A 2 -12.39 48.71 -14.02
CA PRO A 2 -13.42 48.85 -15.06
C PRO A 2 -14.16 47.54 -15.34
N VAL A 3 -15.48 47.68 -15.47
CA VAL A 3 -16.38 46.72 -16.11
C VAL A 3 -16.12 46.76 -17.61
N VAL A 4 -15.72 45.64 -18.19
CA VAL A 4 -15.65 45.47 -19.64
C VAL A 4 -16.88 44.68 -20.07
N ALA A 5 -17.65 45.27 -20.97
CA ALA A 5 -18.82 44.67 -21.58
C ALA A 5 -18.54 44.31 -23.05
N PHE A 6 -19.32 43.33 -23.52
CA PHE A 6 -19.63 42.92 -24.92
C PHE A 6 -18.68 41.95 -25.67
N PRO A 7 -19.21 41.12 -26.61
CA PRO A 7 -20.55 41.19 -27.21
C PRO A 7 -21.43 39.93 -27.19
N SER A 8 -22.74 40.21 -27.27
CA SER A 8 -23.79 39.30 -27.71
C SER A 8 -23.60 38.96 -29.20
N GLY A 9 -23.63 37.68 -29.53
CA GLY A 9 -23.53 37.16 -30.89
C GLY A 9 -24.42 35.94 -31.09
N ALA A 10 -25.48 36.14 -31.88
CA ALA A 10 -26.27 35.15 -32.63
C ALA A 10 -26.77 33.89 -31.90
N SER A 11 -28.09 33.88 -31.66
CA SER A 11 -28.90 32.66 -31.55
C SER A 11 -28.81 31.84 -32.84
N GLY A 12 -27.81 30.97 -32.93
CA GLY A 12 -27.85 29.80 -33.80
C GLY A 12 -28.54 28.68 -33.04
N SER A 13 -29.74 28.30 -33.48
CA SER A 13 -30.38 27.06 -33.05
C SER A 13 -29.50 25.89 -33.50
N ALA A 14 -28.56 25.49 -32.65
CA ALA A 14 -27.86 24.23 -32.81
C ALA A 14 -28.86 23.12 -32.47
N VAL A 15 -29.43 22.55 -33.52
CA VAL A 15 -29.97 21.20 -33.48
C VAL A 15 -28.96 20.34 -32.72
N PRO A 16 -29.32 19.69 -31.60
CA PRO A 16 -28.42 18.73 -31.00
C PRO A 16 -28.31 17.60 -32.02
N SER A 17 -27.24 17.62 -32.79
CA SER A 17 -26.77 16.49 -33.58
C SER A 17 -26.59 15.36 -32.58
N GLY A 18 -27.58 14.49 -32.47
CA GLY A 18 -27.47 13.24 -31.75
C GLY A 18 -26.41 12.42 -32.45
N HIS A 19 -25.15 12.64 -32.10
CA HIS A 19 -24.17 11.56 -32.19
C HIS A 19 -24.83 10.38 -31.48
N PRO A 20 -24.94 9.19 -32.12
CA PRO A 20 -25.38 8.02 -31.38
C PRO A 20 -24.47 7.94 -30.17
N THR A 21 -25.04 8.11 -28.97
CA THR A 21 -24.33 8.02 -27.71
C THR A 21 -23.75 6.63 -27.72
N GLU A 22 -22.49 6.51 -28.14
CA GLU A 22 -21.84 5.22 -28.34
C GLU A 22 -21.85 4.56 -26.98
N VAL A 23 -22.75 3.58 -26.82
CA VAL A 23 -23.04 3.00 -25.51
C VAL A 23 -21.75 2.37 -25.03
N GLN A 24 -21.14 3.01 -24.05
CA GLN A 24 -19.81 2.62 -23.65
C GLN A 24 -19.87 1.24 -23.00
N THR A 25 -19.14 0.30 -23.58
CA THR A 25 -19.17 -1.09 -23.14
C THR A 25 -18.23 -1.30 -21.98
N VAL A 26 -18.48 -2.35 -21.18
CA VAL A 26 -17.58 -2.77 -20.10
C VAL A 26 -16.18 -3.06 -20.64
N ALA A 27 -16.05 -3.72 -21.79
CA ALA A 27 -14.74 -3.99 -22.39
C ALA A 27 -13.97 -2.71 -22.72
N GLY A 28 -14.60 -1.76 -23.42
CA GLY A 28 -13.96 -0.49 -23.77
C GLY A 28 -13.68 0.42 -22.57
N ALA A 29 -14.48 0.34 -21.50
CA ALA A 29 -14.19 1.03 -20.25
C ALA A 29 -12.99 0.42 -19.51
N VAL A 30 -12.90 -0.91 -19.47
CA VAL A 30 -11.78 -1.62 -18.84
C VAL A 30 -10.46 -1.35 -19.56
N GLU A 31 -10.47 -1.37 -20.89
CA GLU A 31 -9.28 -1.09 -21.71
C GLU A 31 -8.73 0.31 -21.45
N ARG A 32 -9.58 1.34 -21.61
CA ARG A 32 -9.18 2.74 -21.32
C ARG A 32 -8.73 2.95 -19.88
N PHE A 33 -9.34 2.25 -18.92
CA PHE A 33 -8.88 2.30 -17.53
C PHE A 33 -7.47 1.72 -17.40
N LEU A 34 -7.21 0.54 -17.96
CA LEU A 34 -5.88 -0.09 -17.88
C LEU A 34 -4.80 0.74 -18.58
N ASP A 35 -5.15 1.40 -19.69
CA ASP A 35 -4.26 2.31 -20.42
C ASP A 35 -3.95 3.58 -19.63
N SER A 36 -4.91 4.08 -18.83
CA SER A 36 -4.70 5.24 -17.96
C SER A 36 -3.75 5.00 -16.77
N LEU A 37 -3.36 3.74 -16.51
CA LEU A 37 -2.47 3.40 -15.38
C LEU A 37 -0.99 3.46 -15.79
N ASP A 38 -0.22 4.40 -15.23
CA ASP A 38 1.23 4.50 -15.50
C ASP A 38 2.05 3.33 -14.92
N ALA A 39 1.61 2.78 -13.79
CA ALA A 39 2.33 1.73 -13.08
C ALA A 39 2.06 0.34 -13.67
N ALA A 40 3.03 -0.21 -14.41
CA ALA A 40 2.93 -1.52 -15.04
C ALA A 40 2.58 -2.67 -14.07
N THR A 41 3.08 -2.63 -12.84
CA THR A 41 2.77 -3.63 -11.80
C THR A 41 1.32 -3.57 -11.34
N THR A 42 0.75 -2.37 -11.23
CA THR A 42 -0.67 -2.14 -10.90
C THR A 42 -1.56 -2.60 -12.04
N ARG A 43 -1.20 -2.25 -13.29
CA ARG A 43 -1.90 -2.70 -14.49
C ARG A 43 -1.99 -4.22 -14.52
N ALA A 44 -0.85 -4.91 -14.42
CA ALA A 44 -0.79 -6.38 -14.40
C ALA A 44 -1.58 -6.99 -13.23
N GLY A 45 -1.54 -6.36 -12.05
CA GLY A 45 -2.31 -6.79 -10.89
C GLY A 45 -3.83 -6.67 -11.06
N TYR A 46 -4.29 -5.69 -11.83
CA TYR A 46 -5.73 -5.43 -12.06
C TYR A 46 -6.30 -6.22 -13.24
N THR A 47 -5.47 -6.52 -14.27
CA THR A 47 -5.90 -7.24 -15.48
C THR A 47 -6.69 -8.50 -15.16
N ARG A 48 -6.24 -9.34 -14.22
CA ARG A 48 -6.94 -10.59 -13.88
C ARG A 48 -8.36 -10.36 -13.35
N THR A 49 -8.55 -9.34 -12.53
CA THR A 49 -9.87 -9.03 -11.95
C THR A 49 -10.80 -8.48 -13.02
N LEU A 50 -10.30 -7.56 -13.85
CA LEU A 50 -11.11 -6.87 -14.85
C LEU A 50 -11.43 -7.76 -16.05
N ALA A 51 -10.51 -8.65 -16.46
CA ALA A 51 -10.81 -9.67 -17.46
C ALA A 51 -11.97 -10.58 -16.99
N ARG A 52 -12.01 -10.91 -15.69
CA ARG A 52 -13.14 -11.66 -15.12
C ARG A 52 -14.43 -10.86 -15.12
N LEU A 53 -14.39 -9.57 -14.80
CA LEU A 53 -15.56 -8.69 -14.90
C LEU A 53 -16.14 -8.72 -16.32
N THR A 54 -15.30 -8.50 -17.33
CA THR A 54 -15.71 -8.54 -18.75
C THR A 54 -16.26 -9.91 -19.15
N ALA A 55 -15.67 -11.01 -18.69
CA ALA A 55 -16.14 -12.36 -18.99
C ALA A 55 -17.47 -12.71 -18.27
N THR A 56 -17.71 -12.13 -17.09
CA THR A 56 -18.90 -12.44 -16.27
C THR A 56 -20.12 -11.67 -16.77
N VAL A 57 -19.94 -10.39 -17.09
CA VAL A 57 -21.03 -9.48 -17.51
C VAL A 57 -21.23 -9.51 -19.03
N GLY A 58 -20.18 -9.86 -19.77
CA GLY A 58 -20.16 -9.83 -21.23
C GLY A 58 -19.45 -8.58 -21.76
N PRO A 59 -18.70 -8.69 -22.87
CA PRO A 59 -17.87 -7.60 -23.39
C PRO A 59 -18.68 -6.40 -23.88
N HIS A 60 -19.87 -6.64 -24.44
CA HIS A 60 -20.74 -5.61 -25.01
C HIS A 60 -21.75 -5.04 -24.00
N HIS A 61 -21.71 -5.49 -22.74
CA HIS A 61 -22.64 -4.98 -21.74
C HIS A 61 -22.39 -3.48 -21.50
N PRO A 62 -23.45 -2.65 -21.39
CA PRO A 62 -23.31 -1.23 -21.07
C PRO A 62 -22.65 -1.03 -19.72
N VAL A 63 -21.60 -0.19 -19.65
CA VAL A 63 -20.90 0.11 -18.39
C VAL A 63 -21.84 0.76 -17.37
N ALA A 64 -22.79 1.59 -17.83
CA ALA A 64 -23.77 2.29 -17.00
C ALA A 64 -24.71 1.35 -16.23
N ASN A 65 -24.87 0.11 -16.70
CA ASN A 65 -25.78 -0.88 -16.12
C ASN A 65 -25.09 -1.81 -15.12
N LEU A 66 -23.81 -1.57 -14.78
CA LEU A 66 -23.14 -2.36 -13.74
C LEU A 66 -23.78 -2.13 -12.38
N ASP A 67 -24.10 -3.23 -11.70
CA ASP A 67 -24.73 -3.23 -10.39
C ASP A 67 -23.92 -4.03 -9.36
N CYS A 68 -24.49 -4.16 -8.15
CA CYS A 68 -23.86 -4.90 -7.08
C CYS A 68 -23.79 -6.40 -7.35
N ASP A 69 -24.73 -6.97 -8.09
CA ASP A 69 -24.85 -8.41 -8.28
C ASP A 69 -23.80 -8.89 -9.28
N HIS A 70 -23.52 -8.10 -10.31
CA HIS A 70 -22.36 -8.30 -11.18
C HIS A 70 -21.04 -8.33 -10.39
N TYR A 71 -20.84 -7.39 -9.46
CA TYR A 71 -19.63 -7.30 -8.65
C TYR A 71 -19.53 -8.45 -7.64
N ALA A 72 -20.64 -8.86 -7.05
CA ALA A 72 -20.71 -10.03 -6.17
C ALA A 72 -20.33 -11.31 -6.93
N LEU A 73 -20.87 -11.50 -8.14
CA LEU A 73 -20.58 -12.67 -8.98
C LEU A 73 -19.10 -12.74 -9.39
N VAL A 74 -18.49 -11.60 -9.73
CA VAL A 74 -17.05 -11.52 -10.01
C VAL A 74 -16.24 -11.90 -8.78
N MET A 75 -16.62 -11.42 -7.60
CA MET A 75 -15.89 -11.68 -6.36
C MET A 75 -16.07 -13.11 -5.82
N ALA A 76 -17.20 -13.77 -6.08
CA ALA A 76 -17.48 -15.15 -5.64
C ALA A 76 -16.38 -16.16 -6.04
N ALA A 77 -15.72 -15.88 -7.17
CA ALA A 77 -14.46 -16.48 -7.61
C ALA A 77 -13.38 -16.70 -6.55
N TRP A 78 -13.32 -15.79 -5.59
CA TRP A 78 -12.28 -15.68 -4.58
C TRP A 78 -12.86 -15.85 -3.18
N ASP A 79 -14.07 -16.40 -3.04
CA ASP A 79 -14.71 -16.53 -1.72
C ASP A 79 -13.89 -17.37 -0.74
N SER A 80 -13.22 -18.41 -1.22
CA SER A 80 -12.30 -19.25 -0.44
C SER A 80 -10.87 -18.69 -0.36
N ALA A 81 -10.58 -17.57 -1.03
CA ALA A 81 -9.24 -16.99 -1.03
C ALA A 81 -8.93 -16.28 0.29
N ALA A 82 -7.63 -16.22 0.62
CA ALA A 82 -7.13 -15.45 1.76
C ALA A 82 -7.57 -13.97 1.68
N ALA A 83 -7.80 -13.34 2.84
CA ALA A 83 -8.29 -11.96 2.94
C ALA A 83 -7.44 -10.94 2.16
N ALA A 84 -6.11 -11.13 2.11
CA ALA A 84 -5.22 -10.27 1.33
C ALA A 84 -5.47 -10.37 -0.18
N THR A 85 -5.68 -11.59 -0.69
CA THR A 85 -6.01 -11.82 -2.11
C THR A 85 -7.38 -11.26 -2.44
N TRP A 86 -8.39 -11.51 -1.60
CA TRP A 86 -9.72 -10.92 -1.72
C TRP A 86 -9.67 -9.39 -1.81
N ASN A 87 -8.99 -8.75 -0.86
CA ASN A 87 -8.90 -7.29 -0.80
C ASN A 87 -8.15 -6.68 -2.00
N ARG A 88 -7.20 -7.42 -2.60
CA ARG A 88 -6.53 -6.98 -3.83
C ARG A 88 -7.50 -6.94 -5.01
N HIS A 89 -8.32 -7.98 -5.19
CA HIS A 89 -9.34 -8.02 -6.24
C HIS A 89 -10.41 -6.94 -6.01
N LEU A 90 -10.89 -6.78 -4.78
CA LEU A 90 -11.82 -5.69 -4.44
C LEU A 90 -11.22 -4.30 -4.71
N SER A 91 -9.91 -4.11 -4.44
CA SER A 91 -9.26 -2.82 -4.71
C SER A 91 -9.16 -2.51 -6.20
N ALA A 92 -8.97 -3.52 -7.05
CA ALA A 92 -9.02 -3.35 -8.50
C ALA A 92 -10.40 -2.86 -8.96
N LEU A 93 -11.48 -3.49 -8.47
CA LEU A 93 -12.86 -3.12 -8.79
C LEU A 93 -13.23 -1.71 -8.29
N ILE A 94 -12.83 -1.36 -7.06
CA ILE A 94 -13.05 -0.01 -6.53
C ILE A 94 -12.28 1.03 -7.33
N SER A 95 -11.04 0.72 -7.73
CA SER A 95 -10.23 1.64 -8.53
C SER A 95 -10.85 1.87 -9.92
N SER A 96 -11.30 0.82 -10.60
CA SER A 96 -11.95 0.96 -11.90
C SER A 96 -13.30 1.68 -11.78
N THR A 97 -14.06 1.41 -10.71
CA THR A 97 -15.33 2.13 -10.43
C THR A 97 -15.07 3.61 -10.22
N THR A 98 -14.09 3.97 -9.38
CA THR A 98 -13.77 5.37 -9.08
C THR A 98 -13.34 6.10 -10.34
N TRP A 99 -12.56 5.46 -11.21
CA TRP A 99 -12.20 6.01 -12.50
C TRP A 99 -13.43 6.18 -13.40
N ALA A 100 -14.30 5.17 -13.51
CA ALA A 100 -15.49 5.22 -14.34
C ALA A 100 -16.49 6.29 -13.89
N GLN A 101 -16.63 6.52 -12.57
CA GLN A 101 -17.42 7.63 -12.03
C GLN A 101 -16.85 8.99 -12.40
N ARG A 102 -15.51 9.16 -12.40
CA ARG A 102 -14.84 10.40 -12.84
C ARG A 102 -14.97 10.68 -14.34
N GLN A 103 -15.29 9.65 -15.12
CA GLN A 103 -15.55 9.74 -16.56
C GLN A 103 -17.06 9.84 -16.85
N ASP A 104 -17.90 10.04 -15.82
CA ASP A 104 -19.36 10.09 -15.90
C ASP A 104 -20.03 8.86 -16.53
N LEU A 105 -19.37 7.69 -16.43
CA LEU A 105 -19.84 6.43 -17.01
C LEU A 105 -20.71 5.63 -16.05
N LEU A 106 -20.53 5.88 -14.76
CA LEU A 106 -21.24 5.23 -13.68
C LEU A 106 -21.78 6.30 -12.73
N ALA A 107 -23.11 6.36 -12.58
CA ALA A 107 -23.72 7.21 -11.59
C ALA A 107 -23.58 6.63 -10.17
N THR A 108 -23.81 5.31 -10.04
CA THR A 108 -23.82 4.63 -8.73
C THR A 108 -22.63 3.70 -8.61
N ASN A 109 -22.03 3.62 -7.42
CA ASN A 109 -20.95 2.68 -7.12
C ASN A 109 -21.49 1.23 -6.97
N PRO A 110 -21.19 0.29 -7.91
CA PRO A 110 -21.57 -1.11 -7.80
C PRO A 110 -20.87 -1.85 -6.65
N ALA A 111 -19.68 -1.44 -6.24
CA ALA A 111 -18.93 -2.06 -5.14
C ALA A 111 -19.46 -1.72 -3.73
N ARG A 112 -20.49 -0.87 -3.60
CA ARG A 112 -20.99 -0.36 -2.31
C ARG A 112 -21.44 -1.41 -1.30
N ARG A 113 -21.85 -2.62 -1.75
CA ARG A 113 -22.25 -3.75 -0.90
C ARG A 113 -21.08 -4.66 -0.49
N LEU A 114 -19.90 -4.49 -1.10
CA LEU A 114 -18.74 -5.33 -0.84
C LEU A 114 -17.85 -4.70 0.24
N LEU A 115 -17.56 -5.49 1.28
CA LEU A 115 -16.69 -5.08 2.37
C LEU A 115 -15.31 -5.71 2.24
N ARG A 116 -14.29 -4.95 2.64
CA ARG A 116 -12.93 -5.47 2.80
C ARG A 116 -12.92 -6.48 3.92
N ARG A 117 -12.28 -7.63 3.68
CA ARG A 117 -12.06 -8.66 4.69
C ARG A 117 -10.96 -8.19 5.64
N LYS A 118 -11.15 -8.39 6.94
CA LYS A 118 -10.14 -8.05 7.95
C LYS A 118 -8.89 -8.89 7.70
N ILE A 119 -7.76 -8.22 7.50
CA ILE A 119 -6.45 -8.88 7.46
C ILE A 119 -5.92 -8.87 8.89
N ASN A 120 -5.81 -10.06 9.49
CA ASN A 120 -5.10 -10.22 10.75
C ASN A 120 -3.61 -10.10 10.45
N HIS A 121 -3.03 -8.94 10.72
CA HIS A 121 -1.58 -8.79 10.72
C HIS A 121 -1.02 -9.61 11.88
N ARG A 122 0.08 -10.35 11.66
CA ARG A 122 0.83 -10.96 12.78
C ARG A 122 1.17 -9.85 13.80
N GLY A 123 0.89 -10.11 15.07
CA GLY A 123 1.06 -9.14 16.18
C GLY A 123 2.50 -8.67 16.34
N ASP A 124 3.47 -9.47 15.90
CA ASP A 124 4.89 -9.14 15.91
C ASP A 124 5.23 -8.21 14.73
N ARG A 125 4.79 -6.95 14.84
CA ARG A 125 5.08 -5.87 13.87
C ARG A 125 6.58 -5.54 13.79
N ALA A 126 7.34 -5.92 14.82
CA ALA A 126 8.79 -5.88 14.88
C ALA A 126 9.29 -7.17 15.54
N ILE A 127 10.26 -7.85 14.92
CA ILE A 127 10.92 -9.00 15.54
C ILE A 127 11.69 -8.50 16.77
N PRO A 128 11.47 -9.04 17.98
CA PRO A 128 12.20 -8.62 19.18
C PRO A 128 13.72 -8.80 19.02
N ALA A 129 14.51 -7.83 19.48
CA ALA A 129 15.98 -7.86 19.36
C ALA A 129 16.58 -9.12 20.02
N THR A 130 16.04 -9.49 21.19
CA THR A 130 16.43 -10.70 21.93
C THR A 130 16.23 -11.99 21.12
N ARG A 131 15.20 -12.05 20.25
CA ARG A 131 14.98 -13.21 19.37
C ARG A 131 15.88 -13.16 18.14
N LEU A 132 16.17 -11.97 17.62
CA LEU A 132 17.13 -11.80 16.53
C LEU A 132 18.54 -12.23 16.93
N GLU A 133 19.00 -11.82 18.12
CA GLU A 133 20.29 -12.23 18.68
C GLU A 133 20.38 -13.76 18.80
N LYS A 134 19.33 -14.41 19.30
CA LYS A 134 19.25 -15.87 19.39
C LYS A 134 19.22 -16.57 18.02
N SER A 135 18.72 -15.92 16.98
CA SER A 135 18.68 -16.47 15.61
C SER A 135 20.02 -16.40 14.88
N CYS A 136 20.87 -15.42 15.22
CA CYS A 136 22.11 -15.14 14.50
C CYS A 136 23.12 -16.31 14.53
N PRO A 137 23.38 -16.98 15.68
CA PRO A 137 24.26 -18.16 15.72
C PRO A 137 23.72 -19.36 14.92
N ARG A 138 22.40 -19.43 14.71
CA ARG A 138 21.73 -20.53 13.99
C ARG A 138 21.86 -20.41 12.47
N LEU A 139 22.19 -19.21 11.98
CA LEU A 139 22.45 -18.96 10.56
C LEU A 139 23.83 -19.50 10.17
N ARG A 140 23.85 -20.73 9.64
CA ARG A 140 25.11 -21.33 9.17
C ARG A 140 25.64 -20.51 7.98
N PRO A 141 26.91 -20.09 8.01
CA PRO A 141 27.49 -19.34 6.89
C PRO A 141 27.50 -20.20 5.64
N ALA A 142 27.06 -19.63 4.52
CA ALA A 142 27.15 -20.29 3.23
C ALA A 142 28.63 -20.47 2.86
N ARG A 143 29.06 -21.73 2.71
CA ARG A 143 30.37 -22.03 2.12
C ARG A 143 30.38 -21.44 0.71
N ALA A 144 31.45 -20.71 0.37
CA ALA A 144 31.56 -20.08 -0.94
C ALA A 144 31.50 -21.15 -2.04
N ARG A 145 30.49 -21.07 -2.91
CA ARG A 145 30.45 -21.77 -4.19
C ARG A 145 30.11 -20.72 -5.24
N GLY A 146 31.11 -20.30 -6.01
CA GLY A 146 30.96 -19.35 -7.13
C GLY A 146 31.72 -18.03 -6.98
N ARG A 147 31.78 -17.26 -8.08
CA ARG A 147 32.62 -16.05 -8.26
C ARG A 147 32.17 -14.82 -7.45
N ARG A 148 30.96 -14.81 -6.86
CA ARG A 148 30.45 -13.68 -6.05
C ARG A 148 30.67 -13.94 -4.56
N HIS A 149 31.76 -13.42 -4.02
CA HIS A 149 32.09 -13.46 -2.61
C HIS A 149 32.03 -12.06 -1.97
N LEU A 150 31.91 -12.02 -0.64
CA LEU A 150 32.12 -10.80 0.14
C LEU A 150 33.63 -10.58 0.33
N PRO A 151 34.20 -9.43 -0.06
CA PRO A 151 35.65 -9.19 0.02
C PRO A 151 36.23 -9.38 1.43
N ALA A 152 35.49 -8.94 2.45
CA ALA A 152 35.95 -8.97 3.84
C ALA A 152 35.94 -10.37 4.49
N THR A 153 35.19 -11.33 3.95
CA THR A 153 35.01 -12.63 4.64
C THR A 153 35.23 -13.84 3.73
N GLY A 154 35.48 -13.65 2.44
CA GLY A 154 35.61 -14.73 1.44
C GLY A 154 34.35 -15.60 1.27
N ARG A 155 33.22 -15.21 1.89
CA ARG A 155 31.98 -16.01 1.89
C ARG A 155 31.17 -15.76 0.62
N GLY A 156 30.54 -16.81 0.11
CA GLY A 156 29.66 -16.70 -1.06
C GLY A 156 28.44 -15.83 -0.76
N ARG A 157 28.09 -14.94 -1.68
CA ARG A 157 26.84 -14.16 -1.60
C ARG A 157 25.66 -15.10 -1.83
N LEU A 158 24.70 -15.06 -0.91
CA LEU A 158 23.44 -15.80 -1.05
C LEU A 158 22.49 -15.06 -1.99
N SER A 159 21.72 -15.82 -2.78
CA SER A 159 20.53 -15.27 -3.44
C SER A 159 19.48 -14.88 -2.41
N TYR A 160 18.66 -13.87 -2.71
CA TYR A 160 17.61 -13.41 -1.80
C TYR A 160 16.67 -14.55 -1.35
N PRO A 161 16.15 -15.42 -2.26
CA PRO A 161 15.32 -16.55 -1.84
C PRO A 161 16.05 -17.52 -0.91
N ARG A 162 17.35 -17.77 -1.14
CA ARG A 162 18.13 -18.67 -0.29
C ARG A 162 18.40 -18.07 1.09
N ALA A 163 18.70 -16.77 1.14
CA ALA A 163 18.86 -16.06 2.40
C ALA A 163 17.56 -16.04 3.21
N GLU A 164 16.43 -15.81 2.55
CA GLU A 164 15.12 -15.83 3.19
C GLU A 164 14.76 -17.22 3.71
N TYR A 165 14.97 -18.26 2.91
CA TYR A 165 14.77 -19.64 3.35
C TYR A 165 15.58 -19.97 4.61
N LEU A 166 16.89 -19.69 4.61
CA LEU A 166 17.76 -19.97 5.76
C LEU A 166 17.33 -19.19 7.01
N PHE A 167 16.91 -17.93 6.84
CA PHE A 167 16.43 -17.12 7.95
C PHE A 167 15.11 -17.61 8.52
N LYS A 168 14.14 -17.97 7.67
CA LYS A 168 12.88 -18.59 8.11
C LYS A 168 13.14 -19.88 8.89
N THR A 169 13.99 -20.77 8.36
CA THR A 169 14.32 -22.03 9.05
C THR A 169 15.01 -21.80 10.40
N ALA A 170 15.98 -20.89 10.47
CA ALA A 170 16.71 -20.62 11.72
C ALA A 170 15.85 -19.92 12.79
N SER A 171 14.84 -19.16 12.36
CA SER A 171 13.92 -18.44 13.24
C SER A 171 12.63 -19.17 13.56
N ALA A 172 12.33 -20.31 12.90
CA ALA A 172 11.09 -21.06 13.09
C ALA A 172 10.84 -21.44 14.56
N GLU A 173 11.85 -21.97 15.26
CA GLU A 173 11.75 -22.32 16.68
C GLU A 173 11.66 -21.11 17.62
N LEU A 174 12.05 -19.92 17.14
CA LEU A 174 12.03 -18.68 17.92
C LEU A 174 10.75 -17.89 17.66
N ASP A 175 10.04 -18.18 16.57
CA ASP A 175 8.75 -17.59 16.22
C ASP A 175 7.64 -18.30 17.04
N PRO A 176 6.85 -17.57 17.85
CA PRO A 176 5.69 -18.14 18.55
C PRO A 176 4.70 -18.87 17.63
N HIS A 177 4.72 -18.56 16.33
CA HIS A 177 3.86 -19.17 15.33
C HIS A 177 4.49 -20.36 14.60
N GLY A 178 5.78 -20.66 14.81
CA GLY A 178 6.48 -21.79 14.17
C GLY A 178 6.83 -21.63 12.68
N ASP A 179 6.39 -20.55 12.03
CA ASP A 179 6.58 -20.31 10.59
C ASP A 179 7.93 -19.67 10.22
N GLY A 180 8.58 -19.07 11.23
CA GLY A 180 9.76 -18.23 11.07
C GLY A 180 9.46 -16.85 10.47
N TRP A 181 10.42 -15.94 10.60
CA TRP A 181 10.32 -14.58 10.07
C TRP A 181 10.98 -14.46 8.69
N THR A 182 10.44 -13.55 7.88
CA THR A 182 10.96 -13.20 6.56
C THR A 182 12.05 -12.13 6.65
N LEU A 183 12.92 -12.04 5.63
CA LEU A 183 13.90 -10.93 5.54
C LEU A 183 13.21 -9.56 5.41
N HIS A 184 11.99 -9.53 4.87
CA HIS A 184 11.17 -8.33 4.83
C HIS A 184 10.77 -7.89 6.26
N GLN A 185 10.35 -8.82 7.11
CA GLN A 185 10.07 -8.53 8.53
C GLN A 185 11.33 -8.07 9.28
N LEU A 186 12.49 -8.68 9.01
CA LEU A 186 13.78 -8.23 9.55
C LEU A 186 14.13 -6.79 9.12
N ARG A 187 13.87 -6.45 7.85
CA ARG A 187 14.07 -5.08 7.36
C ARG A 187 13.14 -4.09 8.06
N HIS A 188 11.90 -4.49 8.30
CA HIS A 188 10.91 -3.63 8.96
C HIS A 188 11.10 -3.52 10.48
N SER A 189 11.75 -4.49 11.13
CA SER A 189 12.05 -4.44 12.57
C SER A 189 13.18 -3.47 12.92
N ALA A 190 14.04 -3.11 11.96
CA ALA A 190 15.16 -2.19 12.19
C ALA A 190 14.72 -0.77 12.61
N LEU A 191 13.65 -0.23 12.01
CA LEU A 191 13.19 1.13 12.31
C LEU A 191 12.62 1.28 13.74
N PRO A 192 11.77 0.36 14.25
CA PRO A 192 11.38 0.33 15.65
C PRO A 192 12.56 0.27 16.61
N HIS A 193 13.57 -0.57 16.34
CA HIS A 193 14.76 -0.70 17.22
C HIS A 193 15.62 0.56 17.22
N LEU A 194 15.79 1.20 16.06
CA LEU A 194 16.50 2.47 15.98
C LEU A 194 15.74 3.62 16.67
N ALA A 195 14.41 3.63 16.55
CA ALA A 195 13.57 4.59 17.27
C ALA A 195 13.67 4.38 18.79
N ALA A 196 13.62 3.13 19.26
CA ALA A 196 13.80 2.78 20.68
C ALA A 196 15.21 3.14 21.19
N ALA A 197 16.23 3.09 20.33
CA ALA A 197 17.58 3.55 20.63
C ALA A 197 17.74 5.09 20.62
N GLY A 198 16.63 5.84 20.56
CA GLY A 198 16.63 7.30 20.64
C GLY A 198 17.00 8.03 19.35
N ARG A 199 17.02 7.35 18.20
CA ARG A 199 17.31 7.99 16.90
C ARG A 199 16.18 8.93 16.47
N THR A 200 16.57 10.05 15.90
CA THR A 200 15.66 11.10 15.45
C THR A 200 14.91 10.69 14.17
N ALA A 201 13.74 11.31 13.93
CA ALA A 201 12.95 11.04 12.72
C ALA A 201 13.73 11.23 11.40
N PRO A 202 14.61 12.25 11.24
CA PRO A 202 15.45 12.39 10.06
C PRO A 202 16.48 11.26 9.87
N GLU A 203 17.10 10.76 10.96
CA GLU A 203 18.02 9.61 10.89
C GLU A 203 17.28 8.33 10.46
N LEU A 204 16.07 8.12 10.97
CA LEU A 204 15.21 7.00 10.56
C LEU A 204 14.80 7.12 9.09
N GLN A 205 14.54 8.32 8.59
CA GLN A 205 14.23 8.59 7.19
C GLN A 205 15.41 8.28 6.28
N ALA A 206 16.60 8.76 6.64
CA ALA A 206 17.84 8.50 5.91
C ALA A 206 18.12 6.98 5.82
N LYS A 207 17.83 6.25 6.90
CA LYS A 207 18.00 4.79 6.95
C LYS A 207 16.93 4.03 6.14
N SER A 208 15.67 4.44 6.19
CA SER A 208 14.58 3.74 5.51
C SER A 208 14.43 4.12 4.03
N ARG A 209 14.99 5.27 3.62
CA ARG A 209 14.79 5.92 2.32
C ARG A 209 13.32 6.22 2.01
N HIS A 210 12.50 6.44 3.04
CA HIS A 210 11.12 6.88 2.83
C HIS A 210 11.13 8.33 2.30
N GLN A 211 10.39 8.56 1.21
CA GLN A 211 10.29 9.90 0.63
C GLN A 211 9.47 10.87 1.50
N HIS A 212 8.61 10.36 2.39
CA HIS A 212 7.77 11.18 3.26
C HIS A 212 7.94 10.83 4.73
N LEU A 213 8.11 11.88 5.56
CA LEU A 213 8.18 11.81 7.02
C LEU A 213 6.90 11.27 7.65
N ALA A 214 5.73 11.55 7.05
CA ALA A 214 4.44 11.03 7.53
C ALA A 214 4.42 9.49 7.61
N SER A 215 5.12 8.81 6.71
CA SER A 215 5.26 7.35 6.70
C SER A 215 6.12 6.80 7.86
N LEU A 216 6.82 7.66 8.60
CA LEU A 216 7.61 7.31 9.80
C LEU A 216 6.84 7.50 11.12
N GLY A 217 5.66 8.14 11.11
CA GLY A 217 4.83 8.31 12.30
C GLY A 217 4.43 6.98 12.96
N ARG A 218 4.52 5.87 12.23
CA ARG A 218 4.31 4.51 12.75
C ARG A 218 5.46 3.98 13.62
N TYR A 219 6.64 4.60 13.55
CA TYR A 219 7.86 4.17 14.25
C TYR A 219 8.32 5.14 15.33
N VAL A 220 8.02 6.43 15.18
CA VAL A 220 8.32 7.47 16.18
C VAL A 220 7.17 7.53 17.18
N ARG A 221 7.16 6.63 18.16
CA ARG A 221 6.43 6.89 19.41
C ARG A 221 7.32 7.77 20.27
N LEU A 222 7.08 9.08 20.25
CA LEU A 222 7.58 9.94 21.32
C LEU A 222 6.96 9.43 22.61
N GLY A 223 7.77 8.89 23.52
CA GLY A 223 7.29 8.47 24.83
C GLY A 223 6.67 9.67 25.55
N GLU A 224 5.61 9.43 26.32
CA GLU A 224 4.92 10.48 27.10
C GLU A 224 5.89 11.29 27.95
N GLU A 225 6.94 10.66 28.49
CA GLU A 225 8.02 11.32 29.23
C GLU A 225 8.82 12.33 28.39
N THR A 226 9.11 12.02 27.12
CA THR A 226 9.86 12.93 26.23
C THR A 226 9.01 14.12 25.83
N SER A 227 7.71 13.89 25.60
CA SER A 227 6.73 14.95 25.36
C SER A 227 6.56 15.83 26.61
N ALA A 228 6.39 15.22 27.78
CA ALA A 228 6.26 15.93 29.06
C ALA A 228 7.50 16.75 29.39
N ARG A 229 8.71 16.23 29.15
CA ARG A 229 9.97 16.96 29.33
C ARG A 229 10.08 18.18 28.41
N ILE A 230 9.76 18.04 27.13
CA ILE A 230 9.78 19.16 26.17
C ILE A 230 8.74 20.21 26.56
N THR A 231 7.54 19.78 26.99
CA THR A 231 6.51 20.70 27.48
C THR A 231 6.96 21.43 28.75
N ALA A 232 7.61 20.74 29.69
CA ALA A 232 8.14 21.34 30.91
C ALA A 232 9.30 22.32 30.66
N GLU A 233 10.19 22.00 29.72
CA GLU A 233 11.33 22.86 29.34
C GLU A 233 10.87 24.16 28.65
N HIS A 234 9.77 24.08 27.89
CA HIS A 234 9.18 25.24 27.22
C HIS A 234 8.05 25.92 28.01
N ASP A 235 7.74 25.46 29.23
CA ASP A 235 6.70 26.06 30.08
C ASP A 235 7.07 27.52 30.43
N PRO A 236 6.29 28.51 29.94
CA PRO A 236 6.54 29.92 30.25
C PRO A 236 6.39 30.26 31.74
N ALA A 237 5.70 29.44 32.54
CA ALA A 237 5.56 29.64 33.98
C ALA A 237 6.86 29.31 34.76
N ALA A 238 7.67 28.36 34.28
CA ALA A 238 8.96 28.02 34.89
C ALA A 238 9.97 29.19 34.82
N ARG A 239 9.97 29.95 33.70
CA ARG A 239 10.83 31.14 33.51
C ARG A 239 10.45 32.33 34.40
N ARG A 240 9.22 32.39 34.92
CA ARG A 240 8.80 33.48 35.81
C ARG A 240 9.24 33.28 37.27
N ARG A 241 9.57 32.04 37.67
CA ARG A 241 10.00 31.74 39.05
C ARG A 241 11.49 32.04 39.31
N THR A 242 12.32 32.00 38.28
CA THR A 242 13.77 32.30 38.38
C THR A 242 14.12 33.78 38.26
N ARG A 243 13.13 34.65 38.03
CA ARG A 243 13.30 36.10 37.90
C ARG A 243 12.44 36.84 38.93
N ASN A 244 12.64 36.53 40.20
CA ASN A 244 12.30 37.43 41.28
C ASN A 244 13.48 37.37 42.28
N PRO A 245 14.28 38.46 42.41
CA PRO A 245 15.31 38.55 43.42
C PRO A 245 14.72 38.65 44.83
#